data_AF-A0A965FQF0-F1
#
_entry.id   AF-A0A965FQF0-F1
#
_cell.length_a   1.000
_cell.length_b   1.000
_cell.length_c   1.000
_cell.angle_alpha   90.00
_cell.angle_beta   90.00
_cell.angle_gamma   90.00
#
_symmetry.space_group_name_H-M   'P 1'
#
loop_
_entity.id
_entity.type
_entity.pdbx_description
1 polymer ?
#
loop_
_entity_poly.entity_id
_entity_poly.type
_entity_poly.pdbx_seq_one_letter_code
_entity_poly.pdbx_strand_id
1 'polypeptide(L)'
;MQGFDSEFINLKDYILKITHRIWEERGVDRIRDYYGEHAPVKTPASITSHVEDVVRFTLQTLHMFPDRQLLGEDVIGSEDEPGTFYSSHRILSTMTHQGDGFFGPPTGKEVHTRIIADCICRENKVIDEWMVRDQSAIVKQIGLDPKEFSLGLAEDWKSSGQPLLTADDLVNRWTGPPDSG
;
A
#
# COMPACT_ATOMS: atom_id res chain seq x y z
N MET A 1 15.66 18.54 -1.03
CA MET A 1 15.30 17.44 -1.95
C MET A 1 14.91 18.05 -3.28
N GLN A 2 15.71 17.84 -4.34
CA GLN A 2 15.46 18.48 -5.64
C GLN A 2 14.09 18.07 -6.20
N GLY A 3 13.28 19.06 -6.62
CA GLY A 3 11.93 18.82 -7.18
C GLY A 3 10.82 18.55 -6.15
N PHE A 4 11.11 18.57 -4.85
CA PHE A 4 10.11 18.46 -3.79
C PHE A 4 9.79 19.83 -3.20
N ASP A 5 8.60 19.96 -2.61
CA ASP A 5 8.21 21.19 -1.92
C ASP A 5 9.19 21.53 -0.80
N SER A 6 9.45 22.83 -0.62
CA SER A 6 10.43 23.33 0.37
C SER A 6 10.07 23.02 1.82
N GLU A 7 8.85 22.56 2.08
CA GLU A 7 8.42 22.15 3.42
C GLU A 7 8.97 20.79 3.86
N PHE A 8 9.48 19.98 2.94
CA PHE A 8 10.04 18.65 3.22
C PHE A 8 11.52 18.75 3.53
N ILE A 9 11.88 18.41 4.77
CA ILE A 9 13.26 18.57 5.27
C ILE A 9 14.16 17.45 4.71
N ASN A 10 13.62 16.24 4.64
CA ASN A 10 14.29 15.05 4.09
C ASN A 10 13.25 13.99 3.68
N LEU A 11 13.70 12.88 3.09
CA LEU A 11 12.83 11.82 2.58
C LEU A 11 11.94 11.20 3.67
N LYS A 12 12.46 11.02 4.89
CA LYS A 12 11.68 10.51 6.02
C LYS A 12 10.56 11.46 6.41
N ASP A 13 10.84 12.75 6.46
CA ASP A 13 9.84 13.80 6.71
C ASP A 13 8.77 13.83 5.61
N TYR A 14 9.16 13.71 4.33
CA TYR A 14 8.24 13.60 3.19
C TYR A 14 7.28 12.41 3.35
N ILE A 15 7.80 11.18 3.49
CA ILE A 15 6.99 9.96 3.59
C ILE A 15 6.02 10.03 4.77
N LEU A 16 6.51 10.46 5.95
CA LEU A 16 5.67 10.54 7.16
C LEU A 16 4.56 11.59 7.00
N LYS A 17 4.86 12.77 6.45
CA LYS A 17 3.87 13.84 6.25
C LYS A 17 2.81 13.46 5.23
N ILE A 18 3.18 12.94 4.05
CA ILE A 18 2.18 12.57 3.05
C ILE A 18 1.31 11.42 3.56
N THR A 19 1.89 10.44 4.27
CA THR A 19 1.14 9.34 4.88
C THR A 19 0.12 9.87 5.89
N HIS A 20 0.55 10.79 6.76
CA HIS A 20 -0.33 11.43 7.75
C HIS A 20 -1.48 12.20 7.08
N ARG A 21 -1.18 13.02 6.07
CA ARG A 21 -2.16 13.83 5.33
C ARG A 21 -3.20 12.97 4.61
N ILE A 22 -2.77 11.87 3.99
CA ILE A 22 -3.67 10.99 3.26
C ILE A 22 -4.52 10.18 4.25
N TRP A 23 -3.89 9.54 5.23
CA TRP A 23 -4.56 8.57 6.08
C TRP A 23 -5.13 9.17 7.35
N GLU A 24 -4.32 9.82 8.19
CA GLU A 24 -4.75 10.30 9.51
C GLU A 24 -5.69 11.51 9.40
N GLU A 25 -5.42 12.44 8.47
CA GLU A 25 -6.31 13.58 8.20
C GLU A 25 -7.51 13.22 7.30
N ARG A 26 -7.61 11.96 6.85
CA ARG A 26 -8.61 11.48 5.87
C ARG A 26 -8.59 12.29 4.56
N GLY A 27 -7.44 12.85 4.20
CA GLY A 27 -7.22 13.59 2.95
C GLY A 27 -7.03 12.67 1.75
N VAL A 28 -7.97 11.75 1.49
CA VAL A 28 -7.86 10.76 0.40
C VAL A 28 -7.66 11.43 -0.96
N ASP A 29 -8.27 12.60 -1.19
CA ASP A 29 -8.07 13.35 -2.45
C ASP A 29 -6.63 13.80 -2.66
N ARG A 30 -5.85 13.97 -1.59
CA ARG A 30 -4.43 14.34 -1.64
C ARG A 30 -3.54 13.24 -2.21
N ILE A 31 -4.05 12.03 -2.42
CA ILE A 31 -3.34 11.01 -3.19
C ILE A 31 -2.98 11.56 -4.57
N ARG A 32 -3.83 12.40 -5.18
CA ARG A 32 -3.55 13.06 -6.47
C ARG A 32 -2.42 14.09 -6.39
N ASP A 33 -2.17 14.63 -5.21
CA ASP A 33 -1.08 15.57 -4.96
C ASP A 33 0.27 14.86 -4.79
N TYR A 34 0.27 13.59 -4.35
CA TYR A 34 1.49 12.88 -3.97
C TYR A 34 1.79 11.61 -4.77
N TYR A 35 0.88 11.13 -5.61
CA TYR A 35 1.13 10.01 -6.54
C TYR A 35 1.16 10.51 -7.98
N GLY A 36 2.08 9.97 -8.77
CA GLY A 36 2.09 10.17 -10.21
C GLY A 36 0.81 9.62 -10.84
N GLU A 37 0.31 10.26 -11.90
CA GLU A 37 -0.95 9.89 -12.54
C GLU A 37 -0.98 8.40 -12.95
N HIS A 38 0.16 7.89 -13.44
CA HIS A 38 0.36 6.51 -13.86
C HIS A 38 1.30 5.71 -12.93
N ALA A 39 1.48 6.15 -11.69
CA ALA A 39 2.33 5.45 -10.74
C ALA A 39 1.76 4.05 -10.45
N PRO A 40 2.53 2.97 -10.70
CA PRO A 40 2.04 1.65 -10.37
C PRO A 40 2.17 1.38 -8.87
N VAL A 41 1.11 0.84 -8.27
CA VAL A 41 1.17 0.28 -6.91
C VAL A 41 1.02 -1.23 -7.00
N LYS A 42 2.07 -1.94 -6.60
CA LYS A 42 2.23 -3.38 -6.77
C LYS A 42 2.09 -4.06 -5.43
N THR A 43 1.13 -4.98 -5.34
CA THR A 43 0.91 -5.84 -4.17
C THR A 43 0.93 -7.31 -4.59
N PRO A 44 0.94 -8.26 -3.65
CA PRO A 44 0.70 -9.66 -3.99
C PRO A 44 -0.63 -9.92 -4.68
N ALA A 45 -1.69 -9.22 -4.28
CA ALA A 45 -3.04 -9.47 -4.79
C ALA A 45 -3.32 -8.79 -6.14
N SER A 46 -2.74 -7.60 -6.40
CA SER A 46 -3.05 -6.80 -7.58
C SER A 46 -1.97 -5.78 -7.90
N ILE A 47 -1.99 -5.28 -9.14
CA ILE A 47 -1.25 -4.09 -9.57
C ILE A 47 -2.28 -3.04 -9.98
N THR A 48 -2.06 -1.80 -9.54
CA THR A 48 -2.75 -0.63 -10.07
C THR A 48 -1.79 0.16 -10.96
N SER A 49 -2.32 0.92 -11.92
CA SER A 49 -1.50 1.72 -12.85
C SER A 49 -2.03 3.14 -13.04
N HIS A 50 -2.99 3.55 -12.22
CA HIS A 50 -3.54 4.89 -12.27
C HIS A 50 -3.85 5.40 -10.87
N VAL A 51 -3.61 6.68 -10.61
CA VAL A 51 -3.87 7.31 -9.31
C VAL A 51 -5.31 7.14 -8.81
N GLU A 52 -6.29 7.08 -9.71
CA GLU A 52 -7.70 6.85 -9.36
C GLU A 52 -7.95 5.46 -8.79
N ASP A 53 -7.18 4.45 -9.22
CA ASP A 53 -7.23 3.14 -8.61
C ASP A 53 -6.71 3.20 -7.17
N VAL A 54 -5.62 3.93 -6.92
CA VAL A 54 -5.05 4.11 -5.57
C VAL A 54 -6.07 4.79 -4.64
N VAL A 55 -6.76 5.81 -5.13
CA VAL A 55 -7.88 6.47 -4.42
C VAL A 55 -8.99 5.46 -4.11
N ARG A 56 -9.45 4.69 -5.11
CA ARG A 56 -10.50 3.68 -4.94
C ARG A 56 -10.12 2.62 -3.91
N PHE A 57 -8.91 2.06 -3.97
CA PHE A 57 -8.44 1.05 -3.03
C PHE A 57 -8.27 1.61 -1.60
N THR A 58 -7.88 2.88 -1.49
CA THR A 58 -7.82 3.58 -0.20
C THR A 58 -9.22 3.70 0.40
N LEU A 59 -10.20 4.13 -0.38
CA LEU A 59 -11.61 4.21 0.05
C LEU A 59 -12.17 2.84 0.44
N GLN A 60 -11.89 1.78 -0.33
CA GLN A 60 -12.30 0.41 0.02
C GLN A 60 -11.66 -0.05 1.33
N THR A 61 -10.39 0.30 1.56
CA THR A 61 -9.71 0.01 2.84
C THR A 61 -10.38 0.74 4.00
N LEU A 62 -10.69 2.03 3.83
CA LEU A 62 -11.37 2.82 4.86
C LEU A 62 -12.82 2.40 5.06
N HIS A 63 -13.48 1.82 4.06
CA HIS A 63 -14.80 1.21 4.24
C HIS A 63 -14.71 -0.01 5.16
N MET A 64 -13.78 -0.94 4.90
CA MET A 64 -13.57 -2.11 5.77
C MET A 64 -13.08 -1.73 7.17
N PHE A 65 -12.29 -0.66 7.27
CA PHE A 65 -11.56 -0.23 8.47
C PHE A 65 -11.64 1.30 8.66
N PRO A 66 -12.81 1.86 9.04
CA PRO A 66 -13.04 3.31 9.07
C PRO A 66 -12.25 4.05 10.15
N ASP A 67 -11.89 3.36 11.23
CA ASP A 67 -11.06 3.84 12.33
C ASP A 67 -9.57 3.60 12.12
N ARG A 68 -9.16 3.11 10.93
CA ARG A 68 -7.77 2.76 10.65
C ARG A 68 -6.81 3.92 10.92
N GLN A 69 -5.69 3.57 11.57
CA GLN A 69 -4.54 4.43 11.79
C GLN A 69 -3.27 3.79 11.22
N LEU A 70 -2.32 4.61 10.79
CA LEU A 70 -1.01 4.23 10.25
C LEU A 70 0.11 4.92 11.04
N LEU A 71 0.74 4.16 11.93
CA LEU A 71 1.94 4.60 12.64
C LEU A 71 3.18 4.24 11.83
N GLY A 72 3.93 5.24 11.37
CA GLY A 72 5.25 5.01 10.77
C GLY A 72 6.26 4.55 11.82
N GLU A 73 6.58 3.26 11.85
CA GLU A 73 7.58 2.69 12.78
C GLU A 73 9.00 3.10 12.36
N ASP A 74 9.29 3.06 11.06
CA ASP A 74 10.56 3.54 10.53
C ASP A 74 10.46 3.90 9.04
N VAL A 75 11.35 4.79 8.60
CA VAL A 75 11.58 5.13 7.19
C VAL A 75 13.08 5.20 6.98
N ILE A 76 13.57 4.37 6.07
CA ILE A 76 14.93 4.43 5.55
C ILE A 76 14.86 4.79 4.07
N GLY A 77 15.97 5.27 3.53
CA GLY A 77 16.06 5.51 2.10
C GLY A 77 17.35 6.18 1.69
N SER A 78 17.50 6.32 0.39
CA SER A 78 18.66 6.91 -0.26
C SER A 78 18.21 7.79 -1.42
N GLU A 79 19.06 8.75 -1.78
CA GLU A 79 19.01 9.37 -3.10
C GLU A 79 19.86 8.51 -4.02
N ASP A 80 19.28 8.09 -5.14
CA ASP A 80 19.93 7.21 -6.09
C ASP A 80 20.55 8.05 -7.22
N GLU A 81 19.70 8.82 -7.90
CA GLU A 81 20.08 9.92 -8.78
C GLU A 81 19.65 11.27 -8.16
N PRO A 82 20.27 12.40 -8.51
CA PRO A 82 19.84 13.71 -8.03
C PRO A 82 18.33 13.96 -8.25
N GLY A 83 17.58 14.15 -7.16
CA GLY A 83 16.13 14.34 -7.18
C GLY A 83 15.28 13.07 -7.26
N THR A 84 15.91 11.89 -7.29
CA THR A 84 15.24 10.57 -7.28
C THR A 84 15.58 9.84 -6.00
N PHE A 85 14.55 9.54 -5.21
CA PHE A 85 14.71 8.95 -3.90
C PHE A 85 14.06 7.57 -3.86
N TYR A 86 14.76 6.59 -3.29
CA TYR A 86 14.18 5.32 -2.91
C TYR A 86 13.92 5.32 -1.41
N SER A 87 12.68 5.04 -1.01
CA SER A 87 12.31 4.88 0.39
C SER A 87 11.83 3.46 0.67
N SER A 88 12.13 2.96 1.86
CA SER A 88 11.49 1.78 2.44
C SER A 88 10.94 2.18 3.80
N HIS A 89 9.65 1.95 4.03
CA HIS A 89 9.03 2.35 5.28
C HIS A 89 8.17 1.24 5.86
N ARG A 90 8.33 1.05 7.18
CA ARG A 90 7.58 0.07 7.96
C ARG A 90 6.48 0.80 8.74
N ILE A 91 5.26 0.30 8.60
CA ILE A 91 4.06 0.88 9.20
C ILE A 91 3.43 -0.16 10.11
N LEU A 92 3.05 0.26 11.33
CA LEU A 92 2.10 -0.47 12.16
C LEU A 92 0.72 0.16 11.95
N SER A 93 -0.26 -0.67 11.61
CA SER A 93 -1.64 -0.23 11.43
C SER A 93 -2.56 -0.87 12.45
N THR A 94 -3.37 -0.04 13.10
CA THR A 94 -4.40 -0.42 14.06
C THR A 94 -5.77 -0.06 13.48
N MET A 95 -6.75 -0.95 13.63
CA MET A 95 -8.08 -0.79 13.03
C MET A 95 -9.09 -1.79 13.58
N THR A 96 -10.38 -1.53 13.37
CA THR A 96 -11.49 -2.44 13.65
C THR A 96 -12.17 -2.86 12.34
N HIS A 97 -12.46 -4.16 12.18
CA HIS A 97 -13.16 -4.67 11.00
C HIS A 97 -14.67 -4.35 11.06
N GLN A 98 -15.07 -3.21 10.51
CA GLN A 98 -16.43 -2.66 10.61
C GLN A 98 -17.21 -2.62 9.29
N GLY A 99 -16.52 -2.67 8.15
CA GLY A 99 -17.14 -2.79 6.83
C GLY A 99 -16.90 -4.16 6.21
N ASP A 100 -17.76 -4.52 5.26
CA ASP A 100 -17.59 -5.69 4.41
C ASP A 100 -16.57 -5.44 3.28
N GLY A 101 -16.11 -6.50 2.63
CA GLY A 101 -15.25 -6.39 1.45
C GLY A 101 -14.34 -7.59 1.28
N PHE A 102 -13.05 -7.32 1.03
CA PHE A 102 -12.03 -8.35 0.79
C PHE A 102 -11.95 -9.41 1.90
N PHE A 103 -12.21 -9.02 3.15
CA PHE A 103 -12.16 -9.92 4.31
C PHE A 103 -13.53 -10.54 4.68
N GLY A 104 -14.54 -10.39 3.83
CA GLY A 104 -15.91 -10.84 4.09
C GLY A 104 -16.71 -9.86 4.94
N PRO A 105 -17.79 -10.32 5.61
CA PRO A 105 -18.63 -9.48 6.48
C PRO A 105 -17.88 -8.92 7.69
N PRO A 106 -18.32 -7.77 8.25
CA PRO A 106 -17.65 -7.15 9.39
C PRO A 106 -17.73 -8.04 10.63
N THR A 107 -16.61 -8.17 11.32
CA THR A 107 -16.49 -9.02 12.53
C THR A 107 -16.45 -8.23 13.83
N GLY A 108 -16.27 -6.91 13.76
CA GLY A 108 -16.15 -6.03 14.93
C GLY A 108 -14.86 -6.23 15.72
N LYS A 109 -13.91 -7.03 15.23
CA LYS A 109 -12.65 -7.34 15.92
C LYS A 109 -11.60 -6.29 15.62
N GLU A 110 -10.83 -5.96 16.64
CA GLU A 110 -9.62 -5.16 16.53
C GLU A 110 -8.51 -5.95 15.81
N VAL A 111 -7.72 -5.23 15.01
CA VAL A 111 -6.67 -5.77 14.17
C VAL A 111 -5.44 -4.90 14.27
N HIS A 112 -4.29 -5.54 14.47
CA HIS A 112 -2.97 -4.94 14.38
C HIS A 112 -2.19 -5.64 13.27
N THR A 113 -1.75 -4.91 12.25
CA THR A 113 -0.99 -5.48 11.12
C THR A 113 0.17 -4.59 10.74
N ARG A 114 1.22 -5.20 10.17
CA ARG A 114 2.36 -4.47 9.64
C ARG A 114 2.31 -4.40 8.12
N ILE A 115 2.83 -3.28 7.62
CA ILE A 115 3.00 -3.01 6.19
C ILE A 115 4.46 -2.62 5.97
N ILE A 116 5.04 -3.10 4.89
CA ILE A 116 6.25 -2.53 4.31
C ILE A 116 5.86 -1.98 2.94
N ALA A 117 6.23 -0.73 2.70
CA ALA A 117 6.08 -0.07 1.42
C ALA A 117 7.42 0.49 0.97
N ASP A 118 7.80 0.11 -0.24
CA ASP A 118 8.97 0.59 -0.94
C ASP A 118 8.51 1.53 -2.04
N CYS A 119 9.01 2.76 -2.06
CA CYS A 119 8.58 3.79 -3.01
C CYS A 119 9.78 4.40 -3.74
N ILE A 120 9.61 4.63 -5.04
CA ILE A 120 10.43 5.58 -5.79
C ILE A 120 9.70 6.92 -5.79
N CYS A 121 10.39 7.96 -5.34
CA CYS A 121 9.87 9.30 -5.21
C CYS A 121 10.69 10.28 -6.06
N ARG A 122 10.02 11.05 -6.92
CA ARG A 122 10.65 12.04 -7.81
C ARG A 122 9.66 13.19 -8.03
N GLU A 123 10.16 14.42 -8.09
CA GLU A 123 9.34 15.62 -8.37
C GLU A 123 8.07 15.73 -7.50
N ASN A 124 8.23 15.54 -6.18
CA ASN A 124 7.15 15.60 -5.20
C ASN A 124 6.07 14.51 -5.33
N LYS A 125 6.34 13.45 -6.09
CA LYS A 125 5.42 12.32 -6.32
C LYS A 125 6.07 10.98 -5.98
N VAL A 126 5.28 10.06 -5.47
CA VAL A 126 5.51 8.61 -5.56
C VAL A 126 5.22 8.21 -7.01
N ILE A 127 6.24 7.71 -7.69
CA ILE A 127 6.15 7.30 -9.10
C ILE A 127 6.14 5.78 -9.28
N ASP A 128 6.50 5.03 -8.23
CA ASP A 128 6.41 3.58 -8.18
C ASP A 128 6.30 3.13 -6.72
N GLU A 129 5.49 2.11 -6.42
CA GLU A 129 5.32 1.55 -5.08
C GLU A 129 5.19 0.02 -5.10
N TRP A 130 5.98 -0.65 -4.25
CA TRP A 130 5.77 -2.04 -3.86
C TRP A 130 5.29 -2.08 -2.42
N MET A 131 4.13 -2.68 -2.17
CA MET A 131 3.55 -2.75 -0.83
C MET A 131 3.17 -4.18 -0.47
N VAL A 132 3.66 -4.64 0.69
CA VAL A 132 3.21 -5.88 1.33
C VAL A 132 2.59 -5.54 2.68
N ARG A 133 1.36 -6.02 2.87
CA ARG A 133 0.65 -6.01 4.15
C ARG A 133 0.56 -7.44 4.67
N ASP A 134 0.77 -7.64 5.96
CA ASP A 134 0.52 -8.93 6.59
C ASP A 134 -0.99 -9.21 6.66
N GLN A 135 -1.55 -9.65 5.53
CA GLN A 135 -2.94 -10.04 5.41
C GLN A 135 -3.26 -11.27 6.26
N SER A 136 -2.29 -12.17 6.45
CA SER A 136 -2.47 -13.36 7.28
C SER A 136 -2.75 -12.99 8.75
N ALA A 137 -2.08 -11.95 9.26
CA ALA A 137 -2.35 -11.41 10.59
C ALA A 137 -3.76 -10.84 10.70
N ILE A 138 -4.26 -10.16 9.67
CA ILE A 138 -5.65 -9.66 9.63
C ILE A 138 -6.62 -10.83 9.70
N VAL A 139 -6.49 -11.79 8.77
CA VAL A 139 -7.36 -12.97 8.64
C VAL A 139 -7.44 -13.74 9.96
N LYS A 140 -6.29 -14.00 10.62
CA LYS A 140 -6.25 -14.66 11.93
C LYS A 140 -6.97 -13.85 13.01
N GLN A 141 -6.70 -12.54 13.11
CA GLN A 141 -7.28 -11.68 14.14
C GLN A 141 -8.80 -11.51 13.99
N ILE A 142 -9.31 -11.49 12.75
CA ILE A 142 -10.75 -11.47 12.52
C ILE A 142 -11.42 -12.84 12.74
N GLY A 143 -10.64 -13.89 12.99
CA GLY A 143 -11.11 -15.25 13.33
C GLY A 143 -11.37 -16.16 12.14
N LEU A 144 -10.76 -15.86 11.01
CA LEU A 144 -10.77 -16.73 9.84
C LEU A 144 -9.50 -17.61 9.82
N ASP A 145 -9.59 -18.74 9.14
CA ASP A 145 -8.43 -19.59 8.87
C ASP A 145 -7.71 -19.12 7.60
N PRO A 146 -6.40 -18.82 7.65
CA PRO A 146 -5.64 -18.35 6.48
C PRO A 146 -5.63 -19.31 5.31
N LYS A 147 -5.61 -20.63 5.56
CA LYS A 147 -5.59 -21.62 4.50
C LYS A 147 -6.94 -21.64 3.79
N GLU A 148 -8.04 -21.75 4.53
CA GLU A 148 -9.39 -21.72 3.94
C GLU A 148 -9.66 -20.40 3.20
N PHE A 149 -9.25 -19.26 3.77
CA PHE A 149 -9.37 -17.95 3.11
C PHE A 149 -8.58 -17.91 1.80
N SER A 150 -7.34 -18.40 1.79
CA SER A 150 -6.50 -18.44 0.58
C SER A 150 -7.04 -19.39 -0.50
N LEU A 151 -7.63 -20.52 -0.12
CA LEU A 151 -8.29 -21.45 -1.04
C LEU A 151 -9.53 -20.82 -1.67
N GLY A 152 -10.33 -20.10 -0.88
CA GLY A 152 -11.47 -19.33 -1.40
C GLY A 152 -11.04 -18.29 -2.42
N LEU A 153 -10.01 -17.49 -2.12
CA LEU A 153 -9.45 -16.52 -3.06
C LEU A 153 -8.96 -17.17 -4.36
N ALA A 154 -8.31 -18.33 -4.29
CA ALA A 154 -7.82 -19.03 -5.47
C ALA A 154 -8.97 -19.51 -6.37
N GLU A 155 -10.08 -20.00 -5.79
CA GLU A 155 -11.27 -20.38 -6.55
C GLU A 155 -12.00 -19.16 -7.15
N ASP A 156 -12.07 -18.04 -6.41
CA ASP A 156 -12.63 -16.79 -6.92
C ASP A 156 -11.82 -16.24 -8.11
N TRP A 157 -10.49 -16.28 -8.04
CA TRP A 157 -9.63 -15.90 -9.17
C TRP A 157 -9.83 -16.80 -10.38
N LYS A 158 -9.90 -18.11 -10.16
CA LYS A 158 -10.14 -19.08 -11.22
C LYS A 158 -11.51 -18.87 -11.89
N SER A 159 -12.55 -18.60 -11.09
CA SER A 159 -13.91 -18.40 -11.60
C SER A 159 -14.11 -17.06 -12.32
N SER A 160 -13.38 -16.02 -11.91
CA SER A 160 -13.38 -14.70 -12.57
C SER A 160 -12.51 -14.64 -13.83
N GLY A 161 -11.80 -15.73 -14.16
CA GLY A 161 -10.89 -15.78 -15.30
C GLY A 161 -9.59 -15.02 -15.07
N GLN A 162 -9.28 -14.64 -13.84
CA GLN A 162 -7.99 -14.07 -13.49
C GLN A 162 -6.91 -15.16 -13.53
N PRO A 163 -5.74 -14.90 -14.16
CA PRO A 163 -4.66 -15.86 -14.18
C PRO A 163 -4.10 -16.04 -12.76
N LEU A 164 -3.91 -17.30 -12.35
CA LEU A 164 -3.15 -17.63 -11.16
C LEU A 164 -1.68 -17.33 -11.42
N LEU A 165 -1.09 -16.45 -10.60
CA LEU A 165 0.31 -16.07 -10.72
C LEU A 165 1.23 -17.23 -10.34
N THR A 166 2.27 -17.43 -11.14
CA THR A 166 3.38 -18.31 -10.78
C THR A 166 4.32 -17.62 -9.81
N ALA A 167 5.26 -18.38 -9.21
CA ALA A 167 6.33 -17.80 -8.40
C ALA A 167 7.17 -16.81 -9.23
N ASP A 168 7.43 -17.11 -10.51
CA ASP A 168 8.18 -16.24 -11.40
C ASP A 168 7.40 -14.96 -11.72
N ASP A 169 6.07 -15.02 -11.89
CA ASP A 169 5.25 -13.81 -12.07
C ASP A 169 5.32 -12.90 -10.85
N LEU A 170 5.35 -13.48 -9.64
CA LEU A 170 5.53 -12.74 -8.41
C LEU A 170 6.95 -12.17 -8.31
N VAL A 171 8.01 -12.91 -8.66
CA VAL A 171 9.37 -12.34 -8.67
C VAL A 171 9.46 -11.19 -9.66
N ASN A 172 8.94 -11.36 -10.88
CA ASN A 172 8.95 -10.35 -11.93
C ASN A 172 8.19 -9.07 -11.55
N ARG A 173 7.13 -9.19 -10.73
CA ARG A 173 6.41 -8.02 -10.20
C ARG A 173 7.26 -7.22 -9.21
N TRP A 174 8.19 -7.85 -8.50
CA TRP A 174 9.06 -7.20 -7.51
C TRP A 174 10.42 -6.80 -8.05
N THR A 175 10.80 -7.23 -9.25
CA THR A 175 11.89 -6.59 -9.98
C THR A 175 11.52 -5.14 -10.28
N GLY A 176 12.34 -4.21 -9.77
CA GLY A 176 12.27 -2.78 -10.08
C GLY A 176 12.33 -2.53 -11.59
N PRO A 177 11.85 -1.36 -12.07
CA PRO A 177 12.06 -0.99 -13.46
C PRO A 177 13.57 -0.96 -13.78
N PRO A 178 13.98 -1.23 -15.04
CA PRO A 178 15.40 -1.17 -15.43
C PRO A 178 16.07 0.17 -15.13
N ASP A 179 15.26 1.24 -15.10
CA ASP A 179 15.66 2.63 -14.90
C ASP A 179 15.50 3.09 -13.42
N SER A 180 15.37 2.16 -12.46
CA SER A 180 15.45 2.47 -11.03
C SER A 180 16.89 2.57 -10.52
N GLY A 181 17.79 3.04 -11.39
CA GLY A 181 19.24 3.16 -11.21
C GLY A 181 19.85 4.07 -12.26
#